data_AF-K1T5Q5-F1
#
_entry.id   AF-K1T5Q5-F1
#
_cell.length_a   1.000
_cell.length_b   1.000
_cell.length_c   1.000
_cell.angle_alpha   90.00
_cell.angle_beta   90.00
_cell.angle_gamma   90.00
#
_symmetry.space_group_name_H-M   'P 1'
#
loop_
_entity.id
_entity.type
_entity.pdbx_description
1 polymer ?
#
loop_
_entity_poly.entity_id
_entity_poly.type
_entity_poly.pdbx_seq_one_letter_code
_entity_poly.pdbx_strand_id
1 'polypeptide(L)'
;MCKTDKENYEKYWDDINPFIKFGCLKDEKFAEKMNDYIIFKNLDGKYLTLKECLEENKEKHENTVFYVTDEIEQSQYINMFKNEGIDAVILTHNIDQPFITNMESKNENLKFKRIDAD
;
A
#
# COMPACT_ATOMS: atom_id res chain seq x y z
N MET A 1 -6.03 -5.23 17.46
CA MET A 1 -5.30 -6.49 17.23
C MET A 1 -4.20 -6.59 18.30
N CYS A 2 -4.10 -7.69 19.06
CA CYS A 2 -3.02 -7.85 20.05
C CYS A 2 -1.66 -7.90 19.34
N LYS A 3 -0.59 -7.42 19.99
CA LYS A 3 0.75 -7.30 19.37
C LYS A 3 1.24 -8.61 18.73
N THR A 4 0.99 -9.74 19.39
CA THR A 4 1.38 -11.08 18.92
C THR A 4 0.63 -11.52 17.66
N ASP A 5 -0.64 -11.11 17.52
CA ASP A 5 -1.43 -11.43 16.32
C ASP A 5 -0.99 -10.59 15.13
N LYS A 6 -0.55 -9.35 15.36
CA LYS A 6 -0.02 -8.47 14.31
C LYS A 6 1.28 -9.01 13.72
N GLU A 7 2.25 -9.40 14.57
CA GLU A 7 3.53 -9.95 14.10
C GLU A 7 3.37 -11.25 13.30
N ASN A 8 2.42 -12.11 13.68
CA ASN A 8 2.13 -13.32 12.91
C ASN A 8 1.40 -12.97 11.61
N TYR A 9 0.50 -11.99 11.62
CA TYR A 9 -0.20 -11.53 10.43
C TYR A 9 0.76 -10.97 9.37
N GLU A 10 1.72 -10.14 9.79
CA GLU A 10 2.76 -9.56 8.93
C GLU A 10 3.59 -10.65 8.23
N LYS A 11 3.95 -11.73 8.94
CA LYS A 11 4.74 -12.85 8.36
C LYS A 11 4.03 -13.55 7.21
N TYR A 12 2.70 -13.68 7.27
CA TYR A 12 1.92 -14.36 6.24
C TYR A 12 1.38 -13.40 5.19
N TRP A 13 1.45 -12.08 5.42
CA TRP A 13 0.85 -11.08 4.56
C TRP A 13 1.35 -11.17 3.11
N ASP A 14 2.65 -11.31 2.91
CA ASP A 14 3.23 -11.38 1.57
C ASP A 14 2.64 -12.55 0.75
N ASP A 15 2.31 -13.68 1.39
CA ASP A 15 1.71 -14.84 0.73
C ASP A 15 0.18 -14.72 0.54
N ILE A 16 -0.53 -14.12 1.50
CA ILE A 16 -2.01 -14.09 1.50
C ILE A 16 -2.60 -12.83 0.85
N ASN A 17 -1.85 -11.73 0.80
CA ASN A 17 -2.36 -10.45 0.30
C ASN A 17 -2.97 -10.53 -1.11
N PRO A 18 -2.45 -11.34 -2.06
CA PRO A 18 -3.05 -11.39 -3.39
C PRO A 18 -4.46 -11.98 -3.36
N PHE A 19 -4.70 -12.96 -2.49
CA PHE A 19 -6.02 -13.57 -2.30
C PHE A 19 -6.99 -12.64 -1.59
N ILE A 20 -6.51 -11.90 -0.59
CA ILE A 20 -7.31 -10.89 0.12
C ILE A 20 -7.72 -9.78 -0.85
N LYS A 21 -6.76 -9.24 -1.62
CA LYS A 21 -7.01 -8.22 -2.64
C LYS A 21 -8.01 -8.69 -3.70
N PHE A 22 -7.86 -9.94 -4.16
CA PHE A 22 -8.84 -10.56 -5.07
C PHE A 22 -10.23 -10.65 -4.43
N GLY A 23 -10.32 -11.09 -3.18
CA GLY A 23 -11.59 -11.12 -2.43
C GLY A 23 -12.24 -9.73 -2.35
N CYS A 24 -11.46 -8.70 -2.02
CA CYS A 24 -11.94 -7.31 -1.97
C CYS A 24 -12.45 -6.79 -3.31
N LEU A 25 -11.87 -7.26 -4.43
CA LEU A 25 -12.32 -6.93 -5.78
C LEU A 25 -13.58 -7.69 -6.21
N LYS A 26 -13.86 -8.84 -5.60
CA LYS A 26 -14.99 -9.70 -5.97
C LYS A 26 -16.23 -9.53 -5.08
N ASP A 27 -16.05 -9.19 -3.82
CA ASP A 27 -17.14 -9.06 -2.85
C ASP A 27 -16.96 -7.76 -2.05
N GLU A 28 -17.90 -6.83 -2.22
CA GLU A 28 -17.86 -5.54 -1.54
C GLU A 28 -18.05 -5.66 -0.02
N LYS A 29 -18.89 -6.59 0.44
CA LYS A 29 -19.08 -6.83 1.88
C LYS A 29 -17.83 -7.42 2.51
N PHE A 30 -17.08 -8.22 1.76
CA PHE A 30 -15.77 -8.68 2.18
C PHE A 30 -14.77 -7.52 2.25
N ALA A 31 -14.74 -6.66 1.21
CA ALA A 31 -13.88 -5.48 1.21
C ALA A 31 -14.13 -4.57 2.42
N GLU A 32 -15.39 -4.26 2.73
CA GLU A 32 -15.77 -3.45 3.90
C GLU A 32 -15.24 -4.02 5.22
N LYS A 33 -15.30 -5.35 5.39
CA LYS A 33 -14.77 -6.03 6.58
C LYS A 33 -13.25 -6.05 6.64
N MET A 34 -12.59 -6.11 5.47
CA MET A 34 -11.14 -6.24 5.37
C MET A 34 -10.40 -4.90 5.30
N ASN A 35 -11.09 -3.78 5.06
CA ASN A 35 -10.47 -2.46 4.88
C ASN A 35 -9.51 -2.07 6.01
N ASP A 36 -9.86 -2.33 7.28
CA ASP A 36 -9.00 -2.02 8.42
C ASP A 36 -7.86 -3.04 8.65
N TYR A 37 -7.86 -4.16 7.91
CA TYR A 37 -6.88 -5.24 8.01
C TYR A 37 -5.87 -5.23 6.86
N ILE A 38 -6.09 -4.41 5.83
CA ILE A 38 -5.16 -4.28 4.71
C ILE A 38 -3.94 -3.48 5.14
N ILE A 39 -2.77 -4.08 4.96
CA ILE A 39 -1.47 -3.49 5.24
C ILE A 39 -0.61 -3.44 3.98
N PHE A 40 0.34 -2.52 3.96
CA PHE A 40 1.24 -2.25 2.86
C PHE A 40 2.66 -2.29 3.36
N LYS A 41 3.53 -3.01 2.66
CA LYS A 41 4.96 -3.06 2.98
C LYS A 41 5.63 -1.82 2.42
N ASN A 42 6.38 -1.08 3.23
CA ASN A 42 7.09 0.11 2.78
C ASN A 42 8.53 -0.21 2.30
N LEU A 43 9.27 0.82 1.87
CA LEU A 43 10.66 0.71 1.40
C LEU A 43 11.68 0.29 2.47
N ASP A 44 11.28 0.24 3.74
CA ASP A 44 12.07 -0.24 4.87
C ASP A 44 11.62 -1.65 5.35
N GLY A 45 10.67 -2.26 4.65
CA GLY A 45 10.11 -3.57 4.98
C GLY A 45 9.14 -3.58 6.16
N LYS A 46 8.70 -2.41 6.64
CA LYS A 46 7.68 -2.26 7.67
C LYS A 46 6.30 -2.36 7.05
N TYR A 47 5.34 -2.91 7.80
CA TYR A 47 3.95 -2.94 7.39
C TYR A 47 3.17 -1.78 7.98
N LEU A 48 2.56 -1.00 7.09
CA LEU A 48 1.77 0.18 7.39
C LEU A 48 0.32 -0.03 6.94
N THR A 49 -0.64 0.44 7.72
CA THR A 49 -2.03 0.56 7.30
C THR A 49 -2.19 1.73 6.32
N LEU A 50 -3.28 1.75 5.55
CA LEU A 50 -3.59 2.89 4.67
C LEU A 50 -3.57 4.23 5.43
N LYS A 51 -4.09 4.24 6.67
CA LYS A 51 -4.13 5.45 7.51
C LYS A 51 -2.71 5.94 7.84
N GLU A 52 -1.82 5.02 8.22
CA GLU A 52 -0.41 5.34 8.49
C GLU A 52 0.28 5.88 7.23
N CYS A 53 0.09 5.26 6.06
CA CYS A 53 0.65 5.76 4.79
C CYS A 53 0.17 7.18 4.43
N LEU A 54 -1.09 7.51 4.75
CA LEU A 54 -1.67 8.82 4.50
C LEU A 54 -1.19 9.87 5.51
N GLU A 55 -0.99 9.47 6.77
CA GLU A 55 -0.46 10.35 7.82
C GLU A 55 0.98 10.76 7.54
N GLU A 56 1.82 9.82 7.08
CA GLU A 56 3.22 10.10 6.71
C GLU A 56 3.34 11.11 5.55
N ASN A 57 2.39 11.08 4.62
CA ASN A 57 2.39 11.96 3.44
C ASN A 57 1.57 13.25 3.62
N LYS A 58 0.90 13.44 4.76
CA LYS A 58 -0.09 14.51 4.96
C LYS A 58 0.47 15.92 4.77
N GLU A 59 1.73 16.16 5.13
CA GLU A 59 2.32 17.52 5.09
C GLU A 59 2.69 17.99 3.68
N LYS A 60 3.10 17.07 2.79
CA LYS A 60 3.62 17.40 1.44
C LYS A 60 2.73 16.88 0.30
N HIS A 61 2.07 15.76 0.52
CA HIS A 61 1.34 14.99 -0.49
C HIS A 61 0.03 14.46 0.09
N GLU A 62 -0.86 15.39 0.47
CA GLU A 62 -2.13 15.07 1.11
C GLU A 62 -2.91 14.01 0.33
N ASN A 63 -3.41 13.01 1.03
CA ASN A 63 -4.19 11.89 0.49
C ASN A 63 -3.51 11.09 -0.64
N THR A 64 -2.18 11.19 -0.77
CA THR A 64 -1.41 10.48 -1.80
C THR A 64 -0.55 9.39 -1.16
N VAL A 65 -0.64 8.17 -1.70
CA VAL A 65 0.24 7.04 -1.37
C VAL A 65 1.14 6.79 -2.57
N PHE A 66 2.45 6.90 -2.37
CA PHE A 66 3.42 6.54 -3.38
C PHE A 66 3.69 5.05 -3.37
N TYR A 67 3.94 4.46 -4.53
CA TYR A 67 4.23 3.03 -4.63
C TYR A 67 5.28 2.69 -5.68
N VAL A 68 5.88 1.52 -5.51
CA VAL A 68 6.85 0.91 -6.41
C VAL A 68 6.34 -0.44 -6.88
N THR A 69 6.66 -0.80 -8.11
CA THR A 69 6.34 -2.11 -8.71
C THR A 69 7.58 -2.96 -8.92
N ASP A 70 8.76 -2.34 -9.00
CA ASP A 70 10.05 -3.03 -9.10
C ASP A 70 11.13 -2.17 -8.41
N GLU A 71 11.67 -2.67 -7.29
CA GLU A 71 12.65 -1.95 -6.48
C GLU A 71 14.00 -1.77 -7.20
N ILE A 72 14.33 -2.65 -8.14
CA ILE A 72 15.59 -2.62 -8.87
C ILE A 72 15.50 -1.59 -10.00
N GLU A 73 14.47 -1.71 -10.85
CA GLU A 73 14.25 -0.79 -11.96
C GLU A 73 14.00 0.65 -11.46
N GLN A 74 13.32 0.80 -10.32
CA GLN A 74 12.95 2.11 -9.78
C GLN A 74 13.92 2.60 -8.69
N SER A 75 15.07 1.94 -8.51
CA SER A 75 16.07 2.25 -7.48
C SER A 75 16.52 3.72 -7.46
N GLN A 76 16.64 4.37 -8.63
CA GLN A 76 16.97 5.80 -8.71
C GLN A 76 15.89 6.66 -8.04
N TYR A 77 14.62 6.43 -8.38
CA TYR A 77 13.48 7.17 -7.81
C TYR A 77 13.32 6.87 -6.31
N ILE A 78 13.52 5.61 -5.89
CA ILE A 78 13.54 5.23 -4.47
C ILE A 78 14.54 6.08 -3.68
N ASN A 79 15.75 6.25 -4.20
CA ASN A 79 16.77 7.07 -3.54
C ASN A 79 16.36 8.55 -3.47
N MET A 80 15.73 9.08 -4.52
CA MET A 80 15.22 10.47 -4.52
C MET A 80 14.14 10.66 -3.45
N PHE A 81 13.17 9.75 -3.38
CA PHE A 81 12.11 9.76 -2.37
C PHE A 81 12.68 9.65 -0.95
N LYS A 82 13.60 8.72 -0.70
CA LYS A 82 14.28 8.57 0.60
C LYS A 82 15.05 9.84 1.00
N ASN A 83 15.72 10.50 0.07
CA ASN A 83 16.44 11.76 0.33
C ASN A 83 15.50 12.92 0.68
N GLU A 84 14.27 12.93 0.15
CA GLU A 84 13.26 13.93 0.46
C GLU A 84 12.44 13.61 1.72
N GLY A 85 12.70 12.45 2.34
CA GLY A 85 11.98 11.94 3.49
C GLY A 85 10.56 11.49 3.14
N ILE A 86 10.33 11.06 1.90
CA ILE A 86 9.05 10.54 1.41
C ILE A 86 9.15 9.02 1.34
N ASP A 87 8.16 8.33 1.90
CA ASP A 87 8.06 6.88 1.85
C ASP A 87 7.15 6.40 0.70
N ALA A 88 7.36 5.16 0.27
CA ALA A 88 6.55 4.49 -0.74
C ALA A 88 6.27 3.04 -0.34
N VAL A 89 5.18 2.48 -0.85
CA VAL A 89 4.79 1.09 -0.61
C VAL A 89 5.17 0.18 -1.78
N ILE A 90 5.45 -1.08 -1.49
CA ILE A 90 5.85 -2.10 -2.47
C ILE A 90 4.59 -2.84 -2.95
N LEU A 91 4.30 -2.73 -4.23
CA LEU A 91 3.14 -3.31 -4.92
C LEU A 91 3.59 -4.08 -6.17
N THR A 92 4.17 -5.26 -5.98
CA THR A 92 4.77 -6.08 -7.04
C THR A 92 3.80 -7.07 -7.67
N HIS A 93 2.61 -7.30 -7.10
CA HIS A 93 1.68 -8.29 -7.61
C HIS A 93 0.78 -7.71 -8.70
N ASN A 94 0.48 -8.51 -9.73
CA ASN A 94 -0.42 -8.12 -10.83
C ASN A 94 -1.82 -7.67 -10.37
N ILE A 95 -2.28 -8.15 -9.20
CA ILE A 95 -3.57 -7.79 -8.63
C ILE A 95 -3.56 -6.41 -7.95
N ASP A 96 -2.38 -5.83 -7.69
CA ASP A 96 -2.24 -4.58 -6.95
C ASP A 96 -2.81 -3.41 -7.74
N GLN A 97 -2.57 -3.35 -9.05
CA GLN A 97 -3.08 -2.30 -9.92
C GLN A 97 -4.62 -2.21 -9.91
N PRO A 98 -5.38 -3.27 -10.26
CA PRO A 98 -6.83 -3.20 -10.18
C PRO A 98 -7.33 -2.97 -8.74
N PHE A 99 -6.60 -3.46 -7.73
CA PHE A 99 -6.93 -3.26 -6.32
C PHE A 99 -6.86 -1.77 -5.91
N ILE A 100 -5.75 -1.09 -6.18
CA ILE A 100 -5.59 0.33 -5.84
C ILE A 100 -6.55 1.22 -6.65
N THR A 101 -6.77 0.92 -7.93
CA THR A 101 -7.78 1.65 -8.74
C THR A 101 -9.18 1.54 -8.16
N ASN A 102 -9.55 0.35 -7.66
CA ASN A 102 -10.82 0.16 -6.96
C ASN A 102 -10.86 0.92 -5.62
N MET A 103 -9.74 0.99 -4.89
CA MET A 103 -9.65 1.78 -3.65
C MET A 103 -9.82 3.28 -3.91
N GLU A 104 -9.21 3.83 -4.95
CA GLU A 104 -9.38 5.24 -5.37
C GLU A 104 -10.83 5.52 -5.79
N SER A 105 -11.45 4.59 -6.52
CA SER A 105 -12.85 4.73 -6.95
C SER A 105 -13.82 4.79 -5.77
N LYS A 106 -13.47 4.16 -4.63
CA LYS A 106 -14.27 4.17 -3.40
C LYS A 106 -13.92 5.34 -2.46
N ASN A 107 -12.77 5.99 -2.67
CA ASN A 107 -12.29 7.09 -1.85
C ASN A 107 -11.83 8.23 -2.75
N GLU A 108 -12.72 9.18 -3.06
CA GLU A 108 -12.46 10.25 -4.05
C GLU A 108 -11.19 11.07 -3.78
N ASN A 109 -10.81 11.22 -2.52
CA ASN A 109 -9.63 11.95 -2.10
C ASN A 109 -8.33 11.13 -2.18
N LEU A 110 -8.42 9.79 -2.15
CA LEU A 110 -7.25 8.91 -2.14
C LEU A 110 -6.65 8.81 -3.53
N LYS A 111 -5.33 8.97 -3.62
CA LYS A 111 -4.55 8.79 -4.85
C LYS A 111 -3.38 7.84 -4.62
N PHE A 112 -3.18 6.92 -5.54
CA PHE A 112 -1.98 6.10 -5.61
C PHE A 112 -1.13 6.58 -6.79
N LYS A 113 0.13 6.92 -6.52
CA LYS A 113 1.07 7.37 -7.54
C LYS A 113 2.29 6.46 -7.58
N ARG A 114 2.65 5.98 -8.76
CA ARG A 114 3.91 5.26 -8.92
C ARG A 114 5.06 6.28 -8.86
N ILE A 115 6.16 5.94 -8.20
CA ILE A 115 7.26 6.89 -7.95
C ILE A 115 7.98 7.39 -9.22
N ASP A 116 7.81 6.69 -10.33
CA ASP A 116 8.41 7.00 -11.65
C ASP A 116 7.36 7.48 -12.68
N ALA A 117 6.10 7.67 -12.25
CA ALA A 117 5.05 8.19 -13.12
C ALA A 117 5.05 9.72 -13.04
N ASP A 118 5.29 10.36 -14.20
CA ASP A 118 5.13 11.82 -14.42
C ASP A 118 3.70 12.31 -14.11
#